data_AF-A0A7V9T8T2-F1
#
_entry.id   AF-A0A7V9T8T2-F1
#
_cell.length_a   1.000
_cell.length_b   1.000
_cell.length_c   1.000
_cell.angle_alpha   90.00
_cell.angle_beta   90.00
_cell.angle_gamma   90.00
#
_symmetry.space_group_name_H-M   'P 1'
#
loop_
_entity.id
_entity.type
_entity.pdbx_description
1 polymer ?
#
loop_
_entity_poly.entity_id
_entity_poly.type
_entity_poly.pdbx_seq_one_letter_code
_entity_poly.pdbx_strand_id
1 'polypeptide(L)' 'LRQRTLREQLERRPTEVLRKAVKGMLPKNKLAAAQLRKLKIYAGTEHPHAAQAPKDMILS' A
#
# COMPACT_ATOMS: atom_id res chain seq x y z
N LEU A 1 12.07 -12.25 -19.32
CA LEU A 1 11.82 -11.67 -17.97
C LEU A 1 11.63 -10.16 -18.12
N ARG A 2 10.68 -9.51 -17.44
CA ARG A 2 10.59 -8.03 -17.41
C ARG A 2 11.14 -7.52 -16.09
N GLN A 3 12.07 -6.57 -16.13
CA GLN A 3 12.67 -5.94 -14.96
C GLN A 3 12.40 -4.43 -15.02
N ARG A 4 12.37 -3.78 -13.85
CA ARG A 4 12.24 -2.33 -13.69
C ARG A 4 13.01 -1.91 -12.46
N THR A 5 13.57 -0.71 -12.48
CA THR A 5 14.21 -0.13 -11.30
C THR A 5 13.17 0.38 -10.30
N LEU A 6 13.58 0.56 -9.05
CA LEU A 6 12.71 1.17 -8.04
C LEU A 6 12.30 2.59 -8.45
N ARG A 7 13.22 3.38 -8.99
CA ARG A 7 12.97 4.76 -9.45
C ARG A 7 11.87 4.79 -10.51
N GLU A 8 11.99 3.98 -11.55
CA GLU A 8 10.96 3.88 -12.62
C GLU A 8 9.59 3.48 -12.06
N GLN A 9 9.55 2.59 -11.08
CA GLN A 9 8.29 2.15 -10.48
C GLN A 9 7.67 3.24 -9.60
N LEU A 10 8.48 4.02 -8.88
CA LEU A 10 8.03 5.15 -8.08
C LEU A 10 7.45 6.27 -8.95
N GLU A 11 8.06 6.56 -10.10
CA GLU A 11 7.56 7.55 -11.05
C GLU A 11 6.23 7.11 -11.69
N ARG A 12 6.13 5.83 -12.06
CA ARG A 12 4.98 5.33 -12.81
C ARG A 12 3.78 4.96 -11.91
N ARG A 13 4.04 4.27 -10.79
CA ARG A 13 3.02 3.73 -9.87
C ARG A 13 3.59 3.70 -8.44
N PRO A 14 3.73 4.86 -7.77
CA PRO A 14 4.37 4.96 -6.46
C PRO A 14 3.69 4.10 -5.39
N THR A 15 2.37 3.97 -5.45
CA THR A 15 1.58 3.19 -4.48
C THR A 15 1.82 1.67 -4.57
N GLU A 16 2.26 1.16 -5.73
CA GLU A 16 2.46 -0.26 -5.95
C GLU A 16 3.70 -0.81 -5.22
N VAL A 17 4.71 0.03 -4.99
CA VAL A 17 5.91 -0.37 -4.25
C VAL A 17 5.52 -0.78 -2.83
N LEU A 18 4.80 0.11 -2.13
CA LEU A 18 4.33 -0.15 -0.77
C LEU A 18 3.31 -1.31 -0.72
N ARG A 19 2.36 -1.35 -1.67
CA ARG A 19 1.38 -2.45 -1.74
C ARG A 19 2.05 -3.82 -1.88
N LYS A 20 3.10 -3.92 -2.70
CA LYS A 20 3.87 -5.17 -2.87
C LYS A 20 4.68 -5.53 -1.63
N ALA A 21 5.33 -4.55 -1.00
CA ALA A 21 6.09 -4.77 0.23
C ALA A 21 5.18 -5.31 1.35
N VAL A 22 4.05 -4.64 1.61
CA VAL A 22 3.08 -5.10 2.63
C VAL A 22 2.53 -6.48 2.29
N LYS A 23 2.17 -6.74 1.02
CA LYS A 23 1.73 -8.07 0.58
C LYS A 23 2.77 -9.15 0.88
N GLY A 24 4.06 -8.85 0.72
CA GLY A 24 5.16 -9.78 1.01
C GLY A 24 5.32 -10.10 2.50
N MET A 25 4.91 -9.17 3.38
CA MET A 25 4.95 -9.34 4.84
C MET A 25 3.72 -10.06 5.42
N LEU A 26 2.64 -10.24 4.64
CA LEU A 26 1.45 -10.96 5.10
C LEU A 26 1.64 -12.49 5.03
N PRO A 27 1.05 -13.24 5.97
CA PRO A 27 1.08 -14.70 5.93
C PRO A 27 0.35 -15.21 4.69
N LYS A 28 0.94 -16.18 3.97
CA LYS A 28 0.39 -16.69 2.71
C LYS A 28 -0.79 -17.63 2.94
N ASN A 29 -1.96 -17.06 3.20
CA ASN A 29 -3.21 -17.80 3.41
C ASN A 29 -4.41 -17.16 2.69
N LYS A 30 -5.59 -17.78 2.79
CA LYS A 30 -6.83 -17.31 2.16
C LYS A 30 -7.24 -15.90 2.63
N LEU A 31 -6.87 -15.50 3.86
CA LEU A 31 -7.21 -14.20 4.44
C LEU A 31 -6.26 -13.07 4.01
N ALA A 32 -5.06 -13.38 3.53
CA ALA A 32 -4.06 -12.40 3.13
C ALA A 32 -4.61 -11.40 2.10
N ALA A 33 -5.37 -11.90 1.11
CA ALA A 33 -6.00 -11.07 0.09
C ALA A 33 -7.07 -10.13 0.70
N ALA A 34 -7.84 -10.62 1.67
CA ALA A 34 -8.85 -9.82 2.36
C ALA A 34 -8.21 -8.74 3.24
N GLN A 35 -7.14 -9.06 3.96
CA GLN A 35 -6.36 -8.09 4.75
C GLN A 35 -5.74 -7.01 3.85
N LEU A 36 -5.12 -7.40 2.74
CA LEU A 36 -4.50 -6.47 1.80
C LEU A 36 -5.52 -5.51 1.13
N ARG A 37 -6.79 -5.91 0.99
CA ARG A 37 -7.86 -5.04 0.46
C ARG A 37 -8.21 -3.88 1.39
N LYS A 38 -7.96 -4.03 2.71
CA LYS A 38 -8.16 -2.97 3.71
C LYS A 38 -7.10 -1.88 3.61
N LEU A 39 -5.91 -2.19 3.09
CA LEU A 39 -4.84 -1.22 2.89
C LEU A 39 -5.18 -0.25 1.73
N LYS A 40 -5.30 1.04 2.07
CA LYS A 40 -5.48 2.16 1.14
C LYS A 40 -4.20 2.99 1.14
N ILE A 41 -3.63 3.21 -0.05
CA ILE A 41 -2.38 3.95 -0.23
C ILE A 41 -2.66 5.03 -1.27
N TYR A 42 -2.31 6.26 -0.93
CA TYR A 42 -2.46 7.44 -1.77
C TYR A 42 -1.07 8.01 -2.07
N ALA A 43 -0.88 8.55 -3.27
CA ALA A 43 0.41 9.12 -3.67
C ALA A 43 0.62 10.54 -3.12
N GLY A 44 -0.48 11.24 -2.82
CA GLY A 44 -0.47 12.56 -2.21
C GLY A 44 -0.82 12.52 -0.73
N THR A 45 -0.96 13.71 -0.14
CA THR A 45 -1.27 13.91 1.29
C THR A 45 -2.74 13.73 1.64
N GLU A 46 -3.63 13.62 0.65
CA GLU A 46 -5.07 13.58 0.85
C GLU A 46 -5.67 12.17 0.65
N HIS A 47 -6.75 11.89 1.38
CA HIS A 47 -7.56 10.69 1.21
C HIS A 47 -9.07 11.02 1.26
N PRO A 48 -9.94 10.28 0.53
CA PRO A 48 -11.39 10.53 0.50
C PRO A 48 -12.15 9.97 1.73
N HIS A 49 -11.44 9.51 2.76
CA HIS A 49 -12.01 8.72 3.86
C HIS A 49 -12.38 9.54 5.11
N ALA A 50 -12.69 10.83 4.96
CA ALA A 50 -13.05 11.71 6.08
C ALA A 50 -14.25 11.19 6.89
N ALA A 51 -15.25 10.59 6.23
CA ALA A 51 -16.44 10.03 6.87
C ALA A 51 -16.15 8.87 7.85
N GLN A 52 -14.96 8.26 7.77
CA GLN A 52 -14.56 7.15 8.65
C GLN A 52 -13.93 7.65 9.96
N ALA A 53 -13.74 8.97 10.12
CA ALA A 53 -13.07 9.60 11.26
C ALA A 53 -11.75 8.89 11.66
N PRO A 54 -10.79 8.73 10.71
CA PRO A 54 -9.53 8.05 10.98
C PRO A 54 -8.72 8.78 12.05
N LYS A 55 -7.95 8.01 12.83
CA LYS A 55 -7.01 8.56 13.82
C LYS A 55 -5.59 8.40 13.31
N ASP A 56 -4.80 9.44 13.48
CA ASP A 56 -3.38 9.40 13.13
C ASP A 56 -2.63 8.40 14.02
N MET A 57 -1.69 7.68 13.41
CA MET A 57 -0.84 6.71 14.07
C MET A 57 0.62 7.08 13.80
N ILE A 58 1.35 7.42 14.85
CA ILE A 58 2.79 7.65 14.80
C ILE A 58 3.50 6.30 14.90
N LEU A 59 4.49 6.07 14.04
CA LEU A 59 5.33 4.88 14.12
C LEU A 59 6.36 5.07 15.24
N SER A 60 6.45 4.09 16.15
CA SER A 60 7.42 4.02 17.25
C SER A 60 8.77 3.52 16.80
#